data_AF-A0A1G5BHK5-F1
#
_entry.id   AF-A0A1G5BHK5-F1
#
_cell.length_a   1.000
_cell.length_b   1.000
_cell.length_c   1.000
_cell.angle_alpha   90.00
_cell.angle_beta   90.00
_cell.angle_gamma   90.00
#
_symmetry.space_group_name_H-M   'P 1'
#
loop_
_entity.id
_entity.type
_entity.pdbx_description
1 polymer ?
#
loop_
_entity_poly.entity_id
_entity_poly.type
_entity_poly.pdbx_seq_one_letter_code
_entity_poly.pdbx_strand_id
1 'polypeptide(L)'
;MNNTRNIKRFWLVMGTVVAALALYFVYMNNRFVDIETPLSSAEIVRADTSKAIYTKGGSGVQIRFDAAVLNEAETSRVVDWLNEAPASAKTAVDRIEGSIHMGIALRLKHNNQVMIQYNGKQIYVTKIGRFSKISRYALHHQALESYLDQELEGTYYGGNLAKEEQGET
;
A
#
# COMPACT_ATOMS: atom_id res chain seq x y z
N MET A 1 -44.26 -41.23 4.29
CA MET A 1 -44.40 -39.76 4.06
C MET A 1 -43.24 -38.93 4.65
N ASN A 2 -41.99 -39.46 4.69
CA ASN A 2 -40.84 -38.78 5.32
C ASN A 2 -39.86 -38.11 4.33
N ASN A 3 -39.92 -38.46 3.03
CA ASN A 3 -38.90 -38.06 2.06
C ASN A 3 -39.00 -36.56 1.67
N THR A 4 -40.21 -36.04 1.50
CA THR A 4 -40.47 -34.64 1.15
C THR A 4 -40.05 -33.64 2.24
N ARG A 5 -40.15 -34.04 3.51
CA ARG A 5 -39.73 -33.20 4.64
C ARG A 5 -38.21 -33.14 4.79
N ASN A 6 -37.52 -34.24 4.48
CA ASN A 6 -36.05 -34.30 4.49
C ASN A 6 -35.45 -33.55 3.30
N ILE A 7 -36.06 -33.64 2.11
CA ILE A 7 -35.65 -32.88 0.92
C ILE A 7 -35.79 -31.36 1.14
N LYS A 8 -36.90 -30.89 1.71
CA LYS A 8 -37.09 -29.45 2.02
C LYS A 8 -36.05 -28.94 3.02
N ARG A 9 -35.70 -29.74 4.04
CA ARG A 9 -34.65 -29.41 5.01
C ARG A 9 -33.26 -29.39 4.37
N PHE A 10 -32.97 -30.34 3.47
CA PHE A 10 -31.72 -30.37 2.71
C PHE A 10 -31.55 -29.11 1.85
N TRP A 11 -32.57 -28.71 1.09
CA TRP A 11 -32.53 -27.49 0.28
C TRP A 11 -32.42 -26.22 1.12
N LEU A 12 -33.05 -26.19 2.30
CA LEU A 12 -32.91 -25.05 3.22
C LEU A 12 -31.48 -24.94 3.76
N VAL A 13 -30.87 -26.05 4.19
CA VAL A 13 -29.47 -26.09 4.66
C VAL A 13 -28.50 -25.76 3.52
N MET A 14 -28.72 -26.29 2.31
CA MET A 14 -27.91 -25.92 1.15
C MET A 14 -28.04 -24.44 0.81
N GLY A 15 -29.26 -23.89 0.87
CA GLY A 15 -29.50 -22.46 0.67
C GLY A 15 -28.74 -21.58 1.67
N THR A 16 -28.74 -21.95 2.95
CA THR A 16 -27.99 -21.20 3.98
C THR A 16 -26.48 -21.31 3.80
N VAL A 17 -25.96 -22.49 3.46
CA VAL A 17 -24.52 -22.69 3.18
C VAL A 17 -24.08 -21.86 1.97
N VAL A 18 -24.86 -21.87 0.88
CA VAL A 18 -24.56 -21.06 -0.31
C VAL A 18 -24.62 -19.57 0.00
N ALA A 19 -25.62 -19.11 0.76
CA ALA A 19 -25.72 -17.72 1.19
C ALA A 19 -24.54 -17.30 2.08
N ALA A 20 -24.12 -18.15 3.03
CA ALA A 20 -22.97 -17.88 3.89
C ALA A 20 -21.66 -17.81 3.09
N LEU A 21 -21.46 -18.71 2.13
CA LEU A 21 -20.31 -18.68 1.22
C LEU A 21 -20.32 -17.43 0.32
N ALA A 22 -21.49 -17.04 -0.20
CA ALA A 22 -21.64 -15.83 -1.00
C ALA A 22 -21.32 -14.57 -0.18
N LEU A 23 -21.83 -14.47 1.05
CA LEU A 23 -21.53 -13.36 1.96
C LEU A 23 -20.05 -13.32 2.33
N TYR A 24 -19.43 -14.46 2.64
CA TYR A 24 -18.00 -14.54 2.89
C TYR A 24 -17.18 -14.09 1.67
N PHE A 25 -17.59 -14.50 0.47
CA PHE A 25 -16.95 -14.09 -0.76
C PHE A 25 -17.05 -12.58 -0.99
N VAL A 26 -18.23 -11.98 -0.79
CA VAL A 26 -18.44 -10.53 -0.89
C VAL A 26 -17.60 -9.77 0.13
N TYR A 27 -17.59 -10.22 1.40
CA TYR A 27 -16.79 -9.61 2.46
C TYR A 27 -15.30 -9.60 2.11
N MET A 28 -14.75 -10.77 1.75
CA MET A 28 -13.34 -10.89 1.39
C MET A 28 -12.98 -10.09 0.13
N ASN A 29 -13.93 -9.89 -0.78
CA ASN A 29 -13.72 -9.15 -2.03
C ASN A 29 -13.80 -7.62 -1.88
N ASN A 30 -14.37 -7.11 -0.79
CA ASN A 30 -14.53 -5.68 -0.57
C ASN A 30 -13.59 -5.13 0.52
N ARG A 31 -13.07 -5.98 1.42
CA ARG A 31 -12.26 -5.58 2.58
C ARG A 31 -11.06 -4.67 2.25
N PHE A 32 -10.39 -4.87 1.10
CA PHE A 32 -9.18 -4.14 0.72
C PHE A 32 -9.37 -3.02 -0.32
N VAL A 33 -10.62 -2.81 -0.77
CA VAL A 33 -10.96 -1.68 -1.66
C VAL A 33 -11.08 -0.39 -0.86
N ASP A 34 -11.45 -0.50 0.40
CA ASP A 34 -11.67 0.67 1.24
C ASP A 34 -10.34 1.28 1.72
N ILE A 35 -10.22 2.59 1.47
CA ILE A 35 -9.09 3.43 1.89
C ILE A 35 -9.00 3.48 3.42
N GLU A 36 -10.13 3.38 4.11
CA GLU A 36 -10.21 3.47 5.57
C GLU A 36 -9.90 2.16 6.29
N THR A 37 -9.97 1.00 5.61
CA THR A 37 -9.67 -0.29 6.26
C THR A 37 -8.25 -0.27 6.84
N PRO A 38 -8.08 -0.48 8.16
CA PRO A 38 -6.78 -0.49 8.80
C PRO A 38 -5.96 -1.70 8.36
N LEU A 39 -4.65 -1.52 8.32
CA LEU A 39 -3.69 -2.57 8.01
C LEU A 39 -3.24 -3.25 9.29
N SER A 40 -3.10 -4.57 9.26
CA SER A 40 -2.55 -5.34 10.37
C SER A 40 -1.14 -5.80 10.04
N SER A 41 -0.15 -5.46 10.88
CA SER A 41 1.22 -5.93 10.73
C SER A 41 1.31 -7.46 10.74
N ALA A 42 0.41 -8.15 11.44
CA ALA A 42 0.32 -9.61 11.46
C ALA A 42 -0.21 -10.25 10.15
N GLU A 43 -0.78 -9.44 9.26
CA GLU A 43 -1.16 -9.84 7.91
C GLU A 43 -0.03 -9.64 6.89
N ILE A 44 1.05 -8.92 7.24
CA ILE A 44 2.19 -8.69 6.36
C ILE A 44 3.09 -9.92 6.34
N VAL A 45 3.34 -10.43 5.14
CA VAL A 45 4.21 -11.58 4.87
C VAL A 45 5.61 -11.11 4.46
N ARG A 46 5.70 -9.95 3.82
CA ARG A 46 6.96 -9.37 3.33
C ARG A 46 6.84 -7.87 3.12
N ALA A 47 7.89 -7.13 3.42
CA ALA A 47 7.97 -5.70 3.16
C ALA A 47 9.26 -5.41 2.38
N ASP A 48 9.11 -5.01 1.12
CA ASP A 48 10.21 -4.62 0.25
C ASP A 48 10.26 -3.10 0.14
N THR A 49 11.45 -2.51 0.09
CA THR A 49 11.65 -1.09 -0.19
C THR A 49 12.56 -0.92 -1.39
N SER A 50 12.34 0.13 -2.17
CA SER A 50 13.21 0.52 -3.26
C SER A 50 13.32 2.04 -3.36
N LYS A 51 14.54 2.53 -3.57
CA LYS A 51 14.82 3.95 -3.75
C LYS A 51 15.65 4.23 -5.00
N ALA A 52 15.38 5.34 -5.66
CA ALA A 52 16.11 5.81 -6.82
C ALA A 52 17.34 6.60 -6.36
N ILE A 53 18.52 6.23 -6.87
CA ILE A 53 19.80 6.87 -6.61
C ILE A 53 20.29 7.47 -7.93
N TYR A 54 20.57 8.76 -7.90
CA TYR A 54 21.04 9.55 -9.03
C TYR A 54 22.52 9.82 -8.87
N THR A 55 23.33 9.26 -9.75
CA THR A 55 24.77 9.46 -9.77
C THR A 55 25.19 10.22 -11.02
N LYS A 56 26.23 11.05 -10.88
CA LYS A 56 26.83 11.74 -12.02
C LYS A 56 27.69 10.75 -12.79
N GLY A 57 27.32 10.46 -14.04
CA GLY A 57 28.03 9.51 -14.90
C GLY A 57 28.53 10.18 -16.16
N GLY A 58 29.82 10.50 -16.24
CA GLY A 58 30.45 11.03 -17.45
C GLY A 58 29.74 12.26 -18.02
N SER A 59 28.99 12.08 -19.13
CA SER A 59 28.25 13.12 -19.84
C SER A 59 26.77 13.26 -19.45
N GLY A 60 26.28 12.53 -18.44
CA GLY A 60 24.86 12.56 -18.05
C GLY A 60 24.55 12.03 -16.65
N VAL A 61 23.25 11.77 -16.44
CA VAL A 61 22.69 11.28 -15.17
C VAL A 61 22.47 9.78 -15.27
N GLN A 62 22.97 9.02 -14.29
CA GLN A 62 22.66 7.60 -14.16
C GLN A 62 21.71 7.40 -12.99
N ILE A 63 20.63 6.66 -13.25
CA ILE A 63 19.64 6.30 -12.23
C ILE A 63 19.82 4.82 -11.92
N ARG A 64 20.06 4.50 -10.65
CA ARG A 64 20.09 3.12 -10.14
C ARG A 64 19.04 2.97 -9.06
N PHE A 65 18.37 1.82 -9.04
CA PHE A 65 17.47 1.47 -7.95
C PHE A 65 18.20 0.63 -6.92
N ASP A 66 18.17 1.08 -5.67
CA ASP A 66 18.61 0.29 -4.52
C ASP A 66 17.39 -0.37 -3.89
N ALA A 67 17.47 -1.67 -3.62
CA ALA A 67 16.36 -2.46 -3.13
C ALA A 67 16.77 -3.16 -1.84
N ALA A 68 15.95 -3.05 -0.81
CA ALA A 68 16.15 -3.67 0.49
C ALA A 68 14.86 -4.30 1.00
N VAL A 69 14.98 -5.12 2.04
CA VAL A 69 13.84 -5.71 2.75
C VAL A 69 13.74 -4.99 4.09
N LEU A 70 12.56 -4.46 4.41
CA LEU A 70 12.32 -3.83 5.70
C LEU A 70 12.27 -4.91 6.80
N ASN A 71 12.86 -4.61 7.95
CA ASN A 71 12.73 -5.48 9.11
C ASN A 71 11.35 -5.33 9.78
N GLU A 72 11.05 -6.17 10.77
CA GLU A 72 9.74 -6.19 11.44
C GLU A 72 9.42 -4.86 12.14
N ALA A 73 10.41 -4.23 12.79
CA ALA A 73 10.23 -2.96 13.50
C ALA A 73 9.98 -1.77 12.55
N GLU A 74 10.65 -1.75 11.39
CA GLU A 74 10.40 -0.78 10.32
C GLU A 74 9.02 -1.01 9.70
N THR A 75 8.69 -2.27 9.42
CA THR A 75 7.39 -2.65 8.87
C THR A 75 6.26 -2.23 9.79
N SER A 76 6.37 -2.48 11.10
CA SER A 76 5.35 -2.07 12.07
C SER A 76 5.21 -0.55 12.10
N ARG A 77 6.31 0.21 12.17
CA ARG A 77 6.25 1.68 12.17
C ARG A 77 5.55 2.24 10.93
N VAL A 78 5.86 1.69 9.75
CA VAL A 78 5.20 2.10 8.50
C VAL A 78 3.70 1.82 8.55
N VAL A 79 3.29 0.66 9.06
CA VAL A 79 1.87 0.32 9.23
C VAL A 79 1.18 1.26 10.23
N ASP A 80 1.83 1.54 11.35
CA ASP A 80 1.28 2.41 12.39
C ASP A 80 1.02 3.81 11.83
N TRP A 81 1.97 4.41 11.10
CA TRP A 81 1.76 5.71 10.45
C TRP A 81 0.62 5.71 9.42
N LEU A 82 0.44 4.62 8.66
CA LEU A 82 -0.68 4.51 7.71
C LEU A 82 -2.04 4.45 8.43
N ASN A 83 -2.08 3.81 9.60
CA ASN A 83 -3.29 3.63 10.39
C ASN A 83 -3.63 4.86 11.25
N GLU A 84 -2.63 5.56 11.78
CA GLU A 84 -2.77 6.79 12.57
C GLU A 84 -3.32 7.95 11.74
N ALA A 85 -3.06 7.95 10.43
CA ALA A 85 -3.54 8.98 9.53
C ALA A 85 -5.08 9.07 9.51
N PRO A 86 -5.67 10.22 9.89
CA PRO A 86 -7.12 10.41 9.88
C PRO A 86 -7.66 10.39 8.44
N ALA A 87 -8.96 10.15 8.28
CA ALA A 87 -9.61 10.14 6.97
C ALA A 87 -9.43 11.47 6.21
N SER A 88 -9.40 12.61 6.93
CA SER A 88 -9.16 13.93 6.34
C SER A 88 -7.76 14.10 5.72
N ALA A 89 -6.79 13.27 6.11
CA ALA A 89 -5.44 13.27 5.55
C ALA A 89 -5.32 12.35 4.31
N LYS A 90 -6.40 11.68 3.92
CA LYS A 90 -6.45 10.72 2.81
C LYS A 90 -7.35 11.28 1.71
N THR A 91 -6.76 11.61 0.57
CA THR A 91 -7.50 12.10 -0.60
C THR A 91 -7.47 11.05 -1.69
N ALA A 92 -8.63 10.53 -2.09
CA ALA A 92 -8.71 9.55 -3.18
C ALA A 92 -8.18 10.15 -4.50
N VAL A 93 -7.38 9.38 -5.24
CA VAL A 93 -6.79 9.83 -6.52
C VAL A 93 -6.78 8.71 -7.56
N ASP A 94 -7.03 9.07 -8.81
CA ASP A 94 -7.06 8.10 -9.92
C ASP A 94 -5.65 7.76 -10.45
N ARG A 95 -4.70 8.68 -10.31
CA ARG A 95 -3.33 8.55 -10.82
C ARG A 95 -2.29 9.07 -9.84
N ILE A 96 -1.07 8.59 -10.02
CA ILE A 96 0.12 9.07 -9.32
C ILE A 96 0.75 10.15 -10.18
N GLU A 97 1.05 11.30 -9.58
CA GLU A 97 1.68 12.42 -10.28
C GLU A 97 3.16 12.56 -9.90
N GLY A 98 3.98 12.92 -10.88
CA GLY A 98 5.43 13.06 -10.75
C GLY A 98 6.20 11.73 -10.78
N SER A 99 7.52 11.86 -10.70
CA SER A 99 8.45 10.73 -10.66
C SER A 99 8.51 10.16 -9.24
N ILE A 100 8.38 8.84 -9.10
CA ILE A 100 8.53 8.18 -7.81
C ILE A 100 10.00 8.00 -7.48
N HIS A 101 10.41 8.49 -6.31
CA HIS A 101 11.78 8.44 -5.83
C HIS A 101 11.99 7.30 -4.84
N MET A 102 10.95 6.92 -4.10
CA MET A 102 10.98 5.79 -3.18
C MET A 102 9.65 5.04 -3.19
N GLY A 103 9.71 3.73 -3.03
CA GLY A 103 8.55 2.87 -2.92
C GLY A 103 8.73 1.81 -1.84
N ILE A 104 7.70 1.58 -1.04
CA ILE A 104 7.60 0.47 -0.09
C ILE A 104 6.44 -0.42 -0.53
N ALA A 105 6.71 -1.70 -0.77
CA ALA A 105 5.72 -2.71 -1.12
C ALA A 105 5.51 -3.67 0.06
N LEU A 106 4.35 -3.57 0.70
CA LEU A 106 3.90 -4.50 1.72
C LEU A 106 3.08 -5.59 1.04
N ARG A 107 3.54 -6.84 1.13
CA ARG A 107 2.80 -8.02 0.66
C ARG A 107 2.07 -8.63 1.83
N LEU A 108 0.76 -8.73 1.72
CA LEU A 108 -0.11 -9.25 2.76
C LEU A 108 -0.60 -10.67 2.41
N LYS A 109 -1.17 -11.35 3.41
CA LYS A 109 -1.90 -12.60 3.22
C LYS A 109 -3.01 -12.44 2.16
N HIS A 110 -3.38 -13.56 1.55
CA HIS A 110 -4.43 -13.65 0.53
C HIS A 110 -4.16 -12.84 -0.75
N ASN A 111 -2.88 -12.66 -1.11
CA ASN A 111 -2.42 -11.94 -2.30
C ASN A 111 -2.87 -10.47 -2.34
N ASN A 112 -3.06 -9.86 -1.16
CA ASN A 112 -3.26 -8.42 -1.08
C ASN A 112 -1.89 -7.73 -1.03
N GLN A 113 -1.83 -6.51 -1.53
CA GLN A 113 -0.60 -5.71 -1.52
C GLN A 113 -0.93 -4.26 -1.20
N VAL A 114 -0.05 -3.61 -0.45
CA VAL A 114 -0.07 -2.16 -0.27
C VAL A 114 1.23 -1.60 -0.82
N MET A 115 1.12 -0.64 -1.72
CA MET A 115 2.26 0.09 -2.27
C MET A 115 2.22 1.51 -1.75
N ILE A 116 3.27 1.91 -1.07
CA ILE A 116 3.49 3.29 -0.62
C ILE A 116 4.54 3.85 -1.56
N GLN A 117 4.24 4.97 -2.22
CA GLN A 117 5.09 5.55 -3.26
C GLN A 117 5.26 7.02 -2.96
N TYR A 118 6.50 7.50 -2.99
CA TYR A 118 6.85 8.85 -2.59
C TYR A 118 7.65 9.54 -3.69
N ASN A 119 7.25 10.77 -4.03
CA ASN A 119 7.88 11.59 -5.07
C ASN A 119 8.70 12.77 -4.50
N GLY A 120 8.92 12.86 -3.19
CA GLY A 120 9.57 14.02 -2.55
C GLY A 120 8.62 15.15 -2.13
N LYS A 121 7.33 15.07 -2.48
CA LYS A 121 6.29 16.04 -2.07
C LYS A 121 5.06 15.38 -1.48
N GLN A 122 4.66 14.26 -2.04
CA GLN A 122 3.40 13.58 -1.75
C GLN A 122 3.64 12.09 -1.61
N ILE A 123 3.01 11.51 -0.59
CA ILE A 123 2.91 10.06 -0.43
C ILE A 123 1.64 9.59 -1.11
N TYR A 124 1.76 8.59 -1.97
CA TYR A 124 0.65 7.86 -2.56
C TYR A 124 0.60 6.46 -1.99
N VAL A 125 -0.59 6.03 -1.58
CA VAL A 125 -0.82 4.68 -1.12
C VAL A 125 -1.79 4.00 -2.07
N THR A 126 -1.37 2.90 -2.65
CA THR A 126 -2.19 2.04 -3.49
C THR A 126 -2.45 0.74 -2.75
N LYS A 127 -3.70 0.43 -2.44
CA LYS A 127 -4.13 -0.87 -1.93
C LYS A 127 -4.60 -1.71 -3.12
N ILE A 128 -4.01 -2.89 -3.27
CA ILE A 128 -4.34 -3.88 -4.28
C ILE A 128 -4.96 -5.05 -3.54
N GLY A 129 -6.27 -5.19 -3.66
CA GLY A 129 -7.01 -6.30 -3.11
C GLY A 129 -6.99 -7.53 -4.01
N ARG A 130 -7.60 -8.61 -3.52
CA ARG A 130 -7.87 -9.81 -4.31
C ARG A 130 -8.62 -9.46 -5.62
N PHE A 131 -8.31 -10.19 -6.69
CA PHE A 131 -8.84 -9.96 -8.04
C PHE A 131 -8.48 -8.60 -8.65
N SER A 132 -7.34 -8.03 -8.24
CA SER A 132 -6.81 -6.80 -8.83
C SER A 132 -7.72 -5.59 -8.68
N LYS A 133 -8.59 -5.57 -7.65
CA LYS A 133 -9.27 -4.34 -7.26
C LYS A 133 -8.26 -3.39 -6.65
N ILE A 134 -8.26 -2.15 -7.10
CA ILE A 134 -7.29 -1.14 -6.71
C ILE A 134 -8.03 0.03 -6.08
N SER A 135 -7.56 0.47 -4.93
CA SER A 135 -7.86 1.80 -4.42
C SER A 135 -6.56 2.57 -4.21
N ARG A 136 -6.62 3.87 -4.42
CA ARG A 136 -5.46 4.74 -4.35
C ARG A 136 -5.83 6.06 -3.70
N TYR A 137 -4.94 6.55 -2.86
CA TYR A 137 -5.08 7.84 -2.22
C TYR A 137 -3.74 8.52 -2.03
N ALA A 138 -3.76 9.85 -2.10
CA ALA A 138 -2.72 10.71 -1.56
C ALA A 138 -2.86 10.76 -0.04
N LEU A 139 -1.74 10.64 0.66
CA LEU A 139 -1.64 10.66 2.11
C LEU A 139 -0.77 11.83 2.55
N HIS A 140 -1.25 12.62 3.50
CA HIS A 140 -0.46 13.61 4.22
C HIS A 140 -0.13 13.08 5.62
N HIS A 141 1.15 12.84 5.90
CA HIS A 141 1.56 12.33 7.22
C HIS A 141 3.01 12.69 7.53
N GLN A 142 3.20 13.75 8.32
CA GLN A 142 4.51 14.38 8.54
C GLN A 142 5.61 13.42 9.01
N ALA A 143 5.30 12.48 9.91
CA ALA A 143 6.31 11.53 10.41
C ALA A 143 6.75 10.53 9.33
N LEU A 144 5.83 10.13 8.45
CA LEU A 144 6.14 9.22 7.36
C LEU A 144 6.90 9.97 6.25
N GLU A 145 6.50 11.21 5.94
CA GLU A 145 7.22 12.10 5.03
C GLU A 145 8.66 12.29 5.48
N SER A 146 8.86 12.63 6.76
CA SER A 146 10.20 12.85 7.34
C SER A 146 11.07 11.59 7.30
N TYR A 147 10.49 10.41 7.55
CA TYR A 147 11.20 9.14 7.43
C TYR A 147 11.64 8.86 5.98
N LEU A 148 10.76 9.08 5.01
CA LEU A 148 11.06 8.86 3.59
C LEU A 148 12.09 9.88 3.07
N ASP A 149 12.01 11.13 3.50
CA ASP A 149 13.01 12.15 3.19
C ASP A 149 14.38 11.76 3.75
N GLN A 150 14.43 11.29 5.00
CA GLN A 150 15.67 10.82 5.62
C GLN A 150 16.28 9.65 4.85
N GLU A 151 15.47 8.70 4.40
CA GLU A 151 15.92 7.55 3.59
C GLU A 151 16.46 7.96 2.20
N LEU A 152 15.99 9.10 1.70
CA LEU A 152 16.39 9.69 0.42
C LEU A 152 17.57 10.68 0.56
N GLU A 153 18.01 11.04 1.77
CA GLU A 153 19.17 11.90 1.95
C GLU A 153 20.43 11.28 1.29
N GLY A 154 21.16 12.10 0.53
CA GLY A 154 22.35 11.68 -0.20
C GLY A 154 22.09 10.83 -1.45
N THR A 155 20.84 10.53 -1.80
CA THR A 155 20.52 9.75 -3.01
C THR A 155 20.60 10.56 -4.31
N TYR A 156 20.66 11.89 -4.24
CA TYR A 156 20.74 12.79 -5.39
C TYR A 156 22.10 13.48 -5.44
N TYR A 157 23.03 12.99 -6.27
CA TYR A 157 24.37 13.59 -6.44
C TYR A 157 25.16 13.83 -5.13
N GLY A 158 24.81 13.16 -4.02
CA GLY A 158 25.37 13.41 -2.69
C GLY A 158 24.73 14.58 -1.92
N GLY A 159 23.61 15.14 -2.39
CA GLY A 159 22.80 16.19 -1.77
C GLY A 159 21.41 15.73 -1.31
N ASN A 160 20.64 16.68 -0.75
CA ASN A 160 19.27 16.45 -0.25
C ASN A 160 18.21 16.90 -1.27
N LEU A 161 17.32 15.96 -1.62
CA LEU A 161 16.21 16.13 -2.57
C LEU A 161 15.31 17.34 -2.23
N ALA A 162 15.04 17.55 -0.94
CA ALA A 162 14.23 18.67 -0.44
C ALA A 162 14.79 20.07 -0.73
N LYS A 163 16.10 20.19 -1.03
CA LYS A 163 16.75 21.49 -1.29
C LYS A 163 16.87 21.82 -2.78
N GLU A 164 16.95 20.83 -3.66
CA GLU A 164 17.19 21.09 -5.09
C GLU A 164 15.91 21.59 -5.79
N GLU A 165 14.72 21.11 -5.42
CA GLU A 165 13.47 21.55 -6.03
C GLU A 165 12.98 22.94 -5.57
N GLN A 166 13.59 23.52 -4.53
CA GLN A 166 13.34 24.91 -4.11
C GLN A 166 14.26 25.93 -4.81
N GLY A 167 15.24 25.46 -5.60
CA GLY A 167 16.17 26.31 -6.35
C GLY A 167 15.72 26.65 -7.77
N GLU A 168 14.58 26.11 -8.24
CA GLU A 168 13.98 26.40 -9.54
C GLU A 168 12.77 27.32 -9.40
N THR A 169 12.99 28.58 -9.02
CA THR A 169 12.08 29.72 -9.34
C THR A 169 12.89 30.97 -9.59
#